data_AF-H1YC89-F1
#
_entry.id   AF-H1YC89-F1
#
_cell.length_a   1.000
_cell.length_b   1.000
_cell.length_c   1.000
_cell.angle_alpha   90.00
_cell.angle_beta   90.00
_cell.angle_gamma   90.00
#
_symmetry.space_group_name_H-M   'P 1'
#
loop_
_entity.id
_entity.type
_entity.pdbx_description
1 polymer ?
#
loop_
_entity_poly.entity_id
_entity_poly.type
_entity_poly.pdbx_seq_one_letter_code
_entity_poly.pdbx_strand_id
1 'polypeptide(L)'
;MQAIPSTYQILAYKVLGQSIDDEWVNWAVEMLQAGFDTESLTILAGVSPFYNQFELQALTDRVFNELQLDYSDAEAVLANYTSFLATVCLAGQRDYLAAFRSLKDIHIGLGYASNFTNFYTLYFAKADLLVSEHQWYWPGADRSNIDAIMKAEFEAWLAAHPLPGFK
;
A
#
# COMPACT_ATOMS: atom_id res chain seq x y z
N MET A 1 18.45 11.81 -7.72
CA MET A 1 17.73 10.90 -6.80
C MET A 1 16.65 10.20 -7.57
N GLN A 2 16.52 8.89 -7.37
CA GLN A 2 15.44 8.12 -7.98
C GLN A 2 14.30 7.97 -6.98
N ALA A 3 13.08 8.20 -7.45
CA ALA A 3 11.85 7.88 -6.75
C ALA A 3 11.83 6.40 -6.33
N ILE A 4 11.62 6.11 -5.03
CA ILE A 4 11.53 4.74 -4.50
C ILE A 4 10.05 4.38 -4.30
N PRO A 5 9.44 3.52 -5.14
CA PRO A 5 8.00 3.24 -5.10
C PRO A 5 7.49 2.66 -3.77
N SER A 6 8.30 1.86 -3.07
CA SER A 6 7.98 1.30 -1.75
C SER A 6 7.76 2.39 -0.68
N THR A 7 8.19 3.63 -0.91
CA THR A 7 7.89 4.77 -0.05
C THR A 7 6.38 5.01 0.10
N TYR A 8 5.56 4.75 -0.94
CA TYR A 8 4.10 4.85 -0.82
C TYR A 8 3.53 3.86 0.20
N GLN A 9 4.10 2.65 0.25
CA GLN A 9 3.71 1.61 1.20
C GLN A 9 4.09 2.01 2.63
N ILE A 10 5.31 2.50 2.83
CA ILE A 10 5.80 2.93 4.14
C ILE A 10 5.01 4.12 4.71
N LEU A 11 4.66 5.09 3.87
CA LEU A 11 3.80 6.21 4.30
C LEU A 11 2.39 5.73 4.66
N ALA A 12 1.80 4.83 3.88
CA ALA A 12 0.50 4.24 4.22
C ALA A 12 0.58 3.46 5.54
N TYR A 13 1.65 2.72 5.78
CA TYR A 13 1.83 1.97 7.02
C TYR A 13 1.95 2.89 8.22
N LYS A 14 2.62 4.04 8.07
CA LYS A 14 2.66 5.08 9.10
C LYS A 14 1.27 5.60 9.42
N VAL A 15 0.50 6.00 8.39
CA VAL A 15 -0.87 6.52 8.55
C VAL A 15 -1.80 5.50 9.21
N LEU A 16 -1.64 4.22 8.87
CA LEU A 16 -2.42 3.12 9.41
C LEU A 16 -1.94 2.64 10.80
N GLY A 17 -0.87 3.22 11.34
CA GLY A 17 -0.30 2.82 12.63
C GLY A 17 0.22 1.37 12.64
N GLN A 18 0.68 0.86 11.50
CA GLN A 18 1.26 -0.48 11.43
C GLN A 18 2.58 -0.54 12.20
N SER A 19 2.89 -1.74 12.70
CA SER A 19 4.17 -2.00 13.36
C SER A 19 5.32 -1.92 12.35
N ILE A 20 6.48 -1.53 12.85
CA ILE A 20 7.71 -1.47 12.08
C ILE A 20 8.32 -2.87 12.04
N ASP A 21 8.58 -3.36 10.84
CA ASP A 21 9.09 -4.71 10.56
C ASP A 21 10.14 -4.68 9.43
N ASP A 22 10.44 -5.85 8.85
CA ASP A 22 11.41 -6.00 7.77
C ASP A 22 11.11 -5.12 6.55
N GLU A 23 9.84 -4.79 6.26
CA GLU A 23 9.51 -3.97 5.09
C GLU A 23 10.02 -2.54 5.24
N TRP A 24 10.02 -2.00 6.46
CA TRP A 24 10.58 -0.68 6.77
C TRP A 24 12.10 -0.65 6.66
N VAL A 25 12.77 -1.72 7.11
CA VAL A 25 14.23 -1.87 7.01
C VAL A 25 14.64 -2.02 5.55
N ASN A 26 13.93 -2.85 4.78
CA ASN A 26 14.20 -3.03 3.36
C ASN A 26 13.99 -1.74 2.57
N TRP A 27 12.92 -0.98 2.86
CA TRP A 27 12.73 0.36 2.28
C TRP A 27 13.89 1.30 2.61
N ALA A 28 14.38 1.30 3.85
CA ALA A 28 15.53 2.13 4.22
C ALA A 28 16.78 1.77 3.41
N VAL A 29 17.02 0.48 3.16
CA VAL A 29 18.11 0.01 2.28
C VAL A 29 17.91 0.49 0.84
N GLU A 30 16.70 0.40 0.30
CA GLU A 30 16.37 0.90 -1.05
C GLU A 30 16.61 2.41 -1.19
N MET A 31 16.23 3.19 -0.17
CA MET A 31 16.48 4.63 -0.12
C MET A 31 17.98 4.95 -0.12
N LEU A 32 18.78 4.23 0.67
CA LEU A 32 20.25 4.35 0.65
C LEU A 32 20.83 4.05 -0.73
N GLN A 33 20.36 2.98 -1.38
CA GLN A 33 20.80 2.60 -2.73
C GLN A 33 20.43 3.63 -3.81
N ALA A 34 19.31 4.36 -3.63
CA ALA A 34 18.92 5.46 -4.50
C ALA A 34 19.67 6.79 -4.24
N GLY A 35 20.59 6.79 -3.27
CA GLY A 35 21.45 7.92 -2.95
C GLY A 35 20.88 8.88 -1.91
N PHE A 36 19.81 8.48 -1.19
CA PHE A 36 19.42 9.17 0.04
C PHE A 36 20.38 8.77 1.14
N ASP A 37 20.95 9.73 1.85
CA ASP A 37 21.93 9.45 2.91
C ASP A 37 21.68 10.40 4.07
N THR A 38 21.08 9.86 5.13
CA THR A 38 20.86 10.55 6.39
C THR A 38 21.23 9.63 7.54
N GLU A 39 21.56 10.22 8.69
CA GLU A 39 21.97 9.45 9.87
C GLU A 39 20.86 8.49 10.32
N SER A 40 19.63 8.99 10.46
CA SER A 40 18.52 8.16 10.93
C SER A 40 18.15 7.07 9.93
N LEU A 41 18.26 7.34 8.62
CA LEU A 41 17.98 6.36 7.57
C LEU A 41 18.98 5.21 7.61
N THR A 42 20.27 5.54 7.78
CA THR A 42 21.35 4.56 7.92
C THR A 42 21.15 3.67 9.14
N ILE A 43 20.72 4.27 10.27
CA ILE A 43 20.38 3.50 11.48
C ILE A 43 19.22 2.54 11.19
N LEU A 44 18.14 3.02 10.56
CA LEU A 44 16.97 2.20 10.25
C LEU A 44 17.32 1.01 9.35
N ALA A 45 18.14 1.21 8.31
CA ALA A 45 18.61 0.15 7.42
C ALA A 45 19.47 -0.92 8.13
N GLY A 46 20.08 -0.58 9.27
CA GLY A 46 20.88 -1.49 10.08
C GLY A 46 20.11 -2.21 11.20
N VAL A 47 18.82 -1.95 11.36
CA VAL A 47 18.00 -2.57 12.41
C VAL A 47 17.81 -4.05 12.10
N SER A 48 18.10 -4.91 13.09
CA SER A 48 17.82 -6.34 13.04
C SER A 48 16.51 -6.69 13.75
N PRO A 49 15.98 -7.92 13.54
CA PRO A 49 14.82 -8.43 14.28
C PRO A 49 14.96 -8.30 15.80
N PHE A 50 13.83 -8.41 16.52
CA PHE A 50 13.58 -7.90 17.89
C PHE A 50 13.29 -6.40 17.95
N TYR A 51 12.38 -5.97 17.06
CA TYR A 51 11.96 -4.58 16.88
C TYR A 51 11.35 -3.96 18.14
N ASN A 52 12.11 -3.09 18.81
CA ASN A 52 11.59 -2.23 19.85
C ASN A 52 10.71 -1.14 19.22
N GLN A 53 9.41 -1.40 19.14
CA GLN A 53 8.45 -0.51 18.47
C GLN A 53 8.49 0.93 19.02
N PHE A 54 8.74 1.11 20.32
CA PHE A 54 8.81 2.45 20.90
C PHE A 54 9.99 3.26 20.33
N GLU A 55 11.19 2.66 20.31
CA GLU A 55 12.39 3.30 19.75
C GLU A 55 12.28 3.49 18.24
N LEU A 56 11.69 2.50 17.55
CA LEU A 56 11.56 2.53 16.10
C LEU A 56 10.53 3.56 15.62
N GLN A 57 9.46 3.83 16.37
CA GLN A 57 8.55 4.92 16.04
C GLN A 57 9.27 6.27 16.09
N ALA A 58 10.07 6.52 17.14
CA ALA A 58 10.85 7.75 17.24
C ALA A 58 11.98 7.84 16.17
N LEU A 59 12.56 6.70 15.79
CA LEU A 59 13.54 6.63 14.70
C LEU A 59 12.88 6.95 13.35
N THR A 60 11.75 6.32 13.03
CA THR A 60 11.05 6.55 11.75
C THR A 60 10.50 7.97 11.63
N ASP A 61 10.07 8.59 12.73
CA ASP A 61 9.71 10.01 12.75
C ASP A 61 10.89 10.90 12.35
N ARG A 62 12.10 10.61 12.85
CA ARG A 62 13.32 11.34 12.44
C ARG A 62 13.66 11.10 10.98
N VAL A 63 13.59 9.86 10.50
CA VAL A 63 13.80 9.52 9.09
C VAL A 63 12.86 10.33 8.20
N PHE A 64 11.58 10.38 8.52
CA PHE A 64 10.59 11.09 7.69
C PHE A 64 10.84 12.60 7.70
N ASN A 65 11.20 13.17 8.86
CA ASN A 65 11.56 14.58 8.96
C ASN A 65 12.82 14.93 8.16
N GLU A 66 13.88 14.13 8.24
CA GLU A 66 15.13 14.33 7.51
C GLU A 66 14.92 14.22 5.99
N LEU A 67 14.09 13.28 5.55
CA LEU A 67 13.72 13.07 4.16
C LEU A 67 12.60 13.99 3.65
N GLN A 68 12.03 14.83 4.53
CA GLN A 68 10.89 15.71 4.23
C GLN A 68 9.68 14.97 3.66
N LEU A 69 9.42 13.77 4.16
CA LEU A 69 8.27 12.96 3.76
C LEU A 69 7.02 13.41 4.52
N ASP A 70 6.07 13.99 3.80
CA ASP A 70 4.78 14.41 4.35
C ASP A 70 3.76 13.26 4.32
N TYR A 71 3.12 13.04 5.46
CA TYR A 71 2.04 12.07 5.64
C TYR A 71 0.85 12.66 6.41
N SER A 72 0.76 14.00 6.48
CA SER A 72 -0.30 14.71 7.20
C SER A 72 -1.68 14.55 6.53
N ASP A 73 -1.72 14.44 5.20
CA ASP A 73 -2.92 14.11 4.44
C ASP A 73 -3.06 12.59 4.28
N ALA A 74 -3.72 11.97 5.27
CA ALA A 74 -3.96 10.53 5.29
C ALA A 74 -4.72 10.01 4.06
N GLU A 75 -5.67 10.78 3.53
CA GLU A 75 -6.46 10.37 2.37
C GLU A 75 -5.59 10.35 1.11
N ALA A 76 -4.78 11.39 0.89
CA ALA A 76 -3.85 11.45 -0.24
C ALA A 76 -2.78 10.34 -0.16
N VAL A 77 -2.23 10.08 1.04
CA VAL A 77 -1.26 8.99 1.25
C VAL A 77 -1.86 7.63 0.86
N LEU A 78 -3.08 7.34 1.32
CA LEU A 78 -3.74 6.07 1.03
C LEU A 78 -4.17 5.96 -0.43
N ALA A 79 -4.55 7.06 -1.07
CA ALA A 79 -4.83 7.09 -2.51
C ALA A 79 -3.58 6.77 -3.32
N ASN A 80 -2.43 7.38 -2.98
CA ASN A 80 -1.15 7.11 -3.62
C ASN A 80 -0.70 5.66 -3.42
N TYR A 81 -0.86 5.11 -2.22
CA TYR A 81 -0.59 3.69 -1.97
C TYR A 81 -1.48 2.77 -2.80
N THR A 82 -2.74 3.13 -3.00
CA THR A 82 -3.66 2.38 -3.88
C THR A 82 -3.20 2.41 -5.33
N SER A 83 -2.75 3.57 -5.83
CA SER A 83 -2.15 3.68 -7.16
C SER A 83 -0.85 2.90 -7.29
N PHE A 84 -0.05 2.82 -6.22
CA PHE A 84 1.14 1.98 -6.18
C PHE A 84 0.77 0.50 -6.30
N LEU A 85 -0.19 0.02 -5.49
CA LEU A 85 -0.71 -1.35 -5.57
C LEU A 85 -1.25 -1.69 -6.96
N ALA A 86 -2.03 -0.78 -7.55
CA ALA A 86 -2.55 -0.94 -8.90
C ALA A 86 -1.42 -1.10 -9.92
N THR A 87 -0.38 -0.27 -9.83
CA THR A 87 0.77 -0.30 -10.74
C THR A 87 1.52 -1.64 -10.65
N VAL A 88 1.83 -2.11 -9.44
CA VAL A 88 2.57 -3.39 -9.27
C VAL A 88 1.72 -4.60 -9.65
N CYS A 89 0.41 -4.58 -9.41
CA CYS A 89 -0.49 -5.65 -9.84
C CYS A 89 -0.64 -5.70 -11.36
N LEU A 90 -0.82 -4.56 -12.02
CA LEU A 90 -0.91 -4.48 -13.49
C LEU A 90 0.39 -4.88 -14.18
N ALA A 91 1.54 -4.68 -13.52
CA ALA A 91 2.84 -5.17 -13.97
C ALA A 91 3.06 -6.68 -13.72
N GLY A 92 2.11 -7.37 -13.08
CA GLY A 92 2.20 -8.80 -12.74
C GLY A 92 3.16 -9.11 -11.58
N GLN A 93 3.55 -8.11 -10.79
CA GLN A 93 4.50 -8.25 -9.68
C GLN A 93 3.80 -8.58 -8.36
N ARG A 94 2.48 -8.42 -8.29
CA ARG A 94 1.66 -8.71 -7.10
C ARG A 94 0.30 -9.25 -7.50
N ASP A 95 -0.19 -10.22 -6.73
CA ASP A 95 -1.53 -10.79 -6.89
C ASP A 95 -2.64 -9.79 -6.55
N TYR A 96 -3.70 -9.76 -7.37
CA TYR A 96 -4.83 -8.86 -7.20
C TYR A 96 -5.58 -9.12 -5.90
N LEU A 97 -5.83 -10.37 -5.52
CA LEU A 97 -6.56 -10.69 -4.29
C LEU A 97 -5.79 -10.22 -3.05
N ALA A 98 -4.47 -10.40 -3.02
CA ALA A 98 -3.62 -9.90 -1.96
C ALA A 98 -3.65 -8.36 -1.84
N ALA A 99 -3.64 -7.63 -2.96
CA ALA A 99 -3.75 -6.17 -2.95
C ALA A 99 -5.13 -5.69 -2.51
N PHE A 100 -6.20 -6.30 -3.05
CA PHE A 100 -7.58 -5.99 -2.69
C PHE A 100 -7.87 -6.31 -1.21
N ARG A 101 -7.22 -7.32 -0.63
CA ARG A 101 -7.28 -7.58 0.82
C ARG A 101 -6.81 -6.37 1.63
N SER A 102 -5.63 -5.85 1.28
CA SER A 102 -5.07 -4.66 1.95
C SER A 102 -5.99 -3.45 1.80
N LEU A 103 -6.55 -3.22 0.62
CA LEU A 103 -7.45 -2.09 0.35
C LEU A 103 -8.80 -2.22 1.07
N LYS A 104 -9.32 -3.44 1.19
CA LYS A 104 -10.49 -3.73 2.03
C LYS A 104 -10.21 -3.42 3.51
N ASP A 105 -9.05 -3.81 4.03
CA ASP A 105 -8.68 -3.52 5.43
C ASP A 105 -8.57 -2.01 5.66
N ILE A 106 -8.02 -1.26 4.69
CA ILE A 106 -8.02 0.22 4.70
C ILE A 106 -9.45 0.78 4.72
N HIS A 107 -10.34 0.30 3.84
CA HIS A 107 -11.74 0.74 3.80
C HIS A 107 -12.42 0.59 5.17
N ILE A 108 -12.24 -0.57 5.83
CA ILE A 108 -12.80 -0.83 7.17
C ILE A 108 -12.17 0.10 8.21
N GLY A 109 -10.84 0.24 8.19
CA GLY A 109 -10.10 1.09 9.14
C GLY A 109 -10.48 2.57 9.08
N LEU A 110 -10.86 3.06 7.90
CA LEU A 110 -11.35 4.42 7.68
C LEU A 110 -12.85 4.60 8.02
N GLY A 111 -13.52 3.58 8.56
CA GLY A 111 -14.95 3.65 8.85
C GLY A 111 -15.82 3.63 7.59
N TYR A 112 -15.43 2.82 6.60
CA TYR A 112 -16.15 2.63 5.33
C TYR A 112 -16.13 3.84 4.39
N ALA A 113 -14.96 4.47 4.24
CA ALA A 113 -14.77 5.58 3.30
C ALA A 113 -15.13 5.18 1.86
N SER A 114 -15.94 6.02 1.19
CA SER A 114 -16.59 5.69 -0.09
C SER A 114 -15.59 5.32 -1.20
N ASN A 115 -14.43 5.96 -1.21
CA ASN A 115 -13.44 5.84 -2.28
C ASN A 115 -12.82 4.43 -2.38
N PHE A 116 -12.95 3.61 -1.34
CA PHE A 116 -12.42 2.24 -1.30
C PHE A 116 -13.49 1.14 -1.39
N THR A 117 -14.76 1.53 -1.61
CA THR A 117 -15.90 0.60 -1.58
C THR A 117 -15.76 -0.52 -2.62
N ASN A 118 -15.33 -0.18 -3.84
CA ASN A 118 -15.20 -1.19 -4.90
C ASN A 118 -14.12 -2.23 -4.58
N PHE A 119 -13.00 -1.83 -3.99
CA PHE A 119 -11.97 -2.78 -3.55
C PHE A 119 -12.48 -3.73 -2.46
N TYR A 120 -13.28 -3.20 -1.53
CA TYR A 120 -13.93 -3.99 -0.50
C TYR A 120 -14.89 -5.03 -1.11
N THR A 121 -15.80 -4.61 -1.99
CA THR A 121 -16.81 -5.51 -2.57
C THR A 121 -16.19 -6.55 -3.49
N LEU A 122 -15.21 -6.16 -4.32
CA LEU A 122 -14.52 -7.09 -5.22
C LEU A 122 -13.65 -8.10 -4.48
N TYR A 123 -13.02 -7.72 -3.36
CA TYR A 123 -12.32 -8.68 -2.51
C TYR A 123 -13.27 -9.80 -2.06
N PHE A 124 -14.42 -9.44 -1.50
CA PHE A 124 -15.38 -10.43 -1.00
C PHE A 124 -16.00 -11.24 -2.14
N ALA A 125 -16.32 -10.61 -3.28
CA ALA A 125 -16.78 -11.33 -4.46
C ALA A 125 -15.78 -12.41 -4.90
N LYS A 126 -14.49 -12.06 -4.99
CA LYS A 126 -13.43 -13.02 -5.35
C LYS A 126 -13.25 -14.09 -4.28
N ALA A 127 -13.24 -13.71 -2.99
CA ALA A 127 -13.08 -14.64 -1.88
C ALA A 127 -14.20 -15.68 -1.83
N ASP A 128 -15.46 -15.26 -2.03
CA ASP A 128 -16.60 -16.17 -2.14
C ASP A 128 -16.43 -17.11 -3.34
N LEU A 129 -16.07 -16.58 -4.51
CA LEU A 129 -15.91 -17.38 -5.73
C LEU A 129 -14.78 -18.42 -5.66
N LEU A 130 -13.82 -18.27 -4.74
CA LEU A 130 -12.80 -19.28 -4.46
C LEU A 130 -13.36 -20.55 -3.79
N VAL A 131 -14.45 -20.42 -3.03
CA VAL A 131 -15.02 -21.52 -2.22
C VAL A 131 -16.46 -21.88 -2.60
N SER A 132 -17.13 -21.02 -3.35
CA SER A 132 -18.54 -21.09 -3.76
C SER A 132 -18.69 -20.73 -5.25
N GLU A 133 -19.77 -21.15 -5.88
CA GLU A 133 -20.15 -20.69 -7.23
C GLU A 133 -20.93 -19.37 -7.19
N HIS A 134 -21.43 -18.99 -6.01
CA HIS A 134 -22.24 -17.80 -5.80
C HIS A 134 -21.49 -16.79 -4.94
N GLN A 135 -21.62 -15.52 -5.28
CA GLN A 135 -21.18 -14.36 -4.49
C GLN A 135 -22.27 -13.29 -4.48
N TRP A 136 -22.29 -12.43 -3.45
CA TRP A 136 -23.37 -11.46 -3.20
C TRP A 136 -22.93 -10.00 -3.32
N TYR A 137 -21.68 -9.74 -3.69
CA TYR A 137 -21.03 -8.45 -3.55
C TYR A 137 -20.93 -7.66 -4.84
N TRP A 138 -20.82 -8.33 -5.99
CA TRP A 138 -20.62 -7.69 -7.29
C TRP A 138 -21.54 -8.27 -8.37
N PRO A 139 -22.59 -7.56 -8.81
CA PRO A 139 -23.51 -8.07 -9.81
C PRO A 139 -22.81 -8.52 -11.11
N GLY A 140 -23.11 -9.74 -11.56
CA GLY A 140 -22.55 -10.31 -12.79
C GLY A 140 -21.12 -10.85 -12.68
N ALA A 141 -20.49 -10.80 -11.51
CA ALA A 141 -19.19 -11.43 -11.30
C ALA A 141 -19.31 -12.94 -11.08
N ASP A 142 -18.46 -13.71 -11.76
CA ASP A 142 -18.29 -15.15 -11.62
C ASP A 142 -16.79 -15.53 -11.76
N ARG A 143 -16.49 -16.83 -11.63
CA ARG A 143 -15.11 -17.33 -11.67
C ARG A 143 -14.38 -17.05 -13.00
N SER A 144 -15.12 -16.87 -14.10
CA SER A 144 -14.55 -16.65 -15.43
C SER A 144 -14.16 -15.19 -15.67
N ASN A 145 -14.76 -14.23 -14.95
CA ASN A 145 -14.59 -12.80 -15.23
C ASN A 145 -14.06 -11.98 -14.05
N ILE A 146 -14.09 -12.49 -12.80
CA ILE A 146 -13.76 -11.70 -11.61
C ILE A 146 -12.35 -11.08 -11.67
N ASP A 147 -11.35 -11.79 -12.19
CA ASP A 147 -9.99 -11.25 -12.30
C ASP A 147 -9.89 -10.12 -13.32
N ALA A 148 -10.67 -10.19 -14.40
CA ALA A 148 -10.76 -9.11 -15.38
C ALA A 148 -11.45 -7.87 -14.80
N ILE A 149 -12.48 -8.05 -13.95
CA ILE A 149 -13.17 -6.96 -13.26
C ILE A 149 -12.20 -6.28 -12.27
N MET A 150 -11.48 -7.06 -11.45
CA MET A 150 -10.48 -6.51 -10.51
C MET A 150 -9.38 -5.73 -11.23
N LYS A 151 -8.92 -6.25 -12.38
CA LYS A 151 -7.98 -5.53 -13.25
C LYS A 151 -8.55 -4.21 -13.75
N ALA A 152 -9.77 -4.22 -14.28
CA ALA A 152 -10.44 -3.02 -14.81
C ALA A 152 -10.64 -1.96 -13.73
N GLU A 153 -10.91 -2.35 -12.48
CA GLU A 153 -11.01 -1.42 -11.36
C GLU A 153 -9.69 -0.72 -11.07
N PHE A 154 -8.55 -1.43 -11.11
CA PHE A 154 -7.24 -0.79 -10.98
C PHE A 154 -6.88 0.11 -12.16
N GLU A 155 -7.26 -0.25 -13.38
CA GLU A 155 -7.08 0.61 -14.56
C GLU A 155 -7.90 1.90 -14.42
N ALA A 156 -9.17 1.79 -14.00
CA ALA A 156 -10.04 2.93 -13.74
C ALA A 156 -9.51 3.81 -12.60
N TRP A 157 -9.02 3.19 -11.53
CA TRP A 157 -8.40 3.89 -10.41
C TRP A 157 -7.20 4.72 -10.85
N LEU A 158 -6.26 4.14 -11.59
CA LEU A 158 -5.06 4.84 -12.07
C LEU A 158 -5.38 5.95 -13.06
N ALA A 159 -6.43 5.80 -13.86
CA ALA A 159 -6.88 6.86 -14.76
C ALA A 159 -7.38 8.10 -13.99
N ALA A 160 -8.02 7.90 -12.83
CA ALA A 160 -8.49 8.97 -11.96
C ALA A 160 -7.42 9.49 -10.99
N HIS A 161 -6.50 8.61 -10.55
CA HIS A 161 -5.48 8.86 -9.54
C HIS A 161 -4.11 8.40 -10.04
N PRO A 162 -3.51 9.09 -11.03
CA PRO A 162 -2.19 8.73 -11.53
C PRO A 162 -1.18 8.80 -10.39
N LEU A 163 -0.29 7.81 -10.31
CA LEU A 163 0.75 7.77 -9.28
C LEU A 163 1.63 9.03 -9.44
N PRO A 164 1.74 9.90 -8.42
CA PRO A 164 2.61 11.06 -8.53
C PRO A 164 4.06 10.62 -8.71
N GLY A 165 4.91 11.44 -9.32
CA GLY A 165 6.35 11.23 -9.20
C GLY A 165 6.83 11.70 -7.83
N PHE A 166 7.74 10.98 -7.18
CA PHE A 166 8.49 11.56 -6.07
C PHE A 166 9.40 12.67 -6.63
N LYS A 167 9.28 13.88 -6.08
CA LYS A 167 10.15 15.02 -6.40
C LYS A 167 11.37 15.02 -5.51
#